data_AF-A0A376ZUU7-F1
#
_entry.id   AF-A0A376ZUU7-F1
#
_cell.length_a   1.000
_cell.length_b   1.000
_cell.length_c   1.000
_cell.angle_alpha   90.00
_cell.angle_beta   90.00
_cell.angle_gamma   90.00
#
_symmetry.space_group_name_H-M   'P 1'
#
loop_
_entity.id
_entity.type
_entity.pdbx_description
1 polymer ?
#
loop_
_entity_poly.entity_id
_entity_poly.type
_entity_poly.pdbx_seq_one_letter_code
_entity_poly.pdbx_strand_id
1 'polypeptide(L)'
;MDTLHQAVTYCKALAQIGEGNVHWLTEDGLNFPKITATYIHKVATRLHNYDKGLPQRFENALVEFVKNTHSHIATLNYDKLLYNSFIDNDIFNGYDGVLVDGMLSHGFSSAALERKYNRRFGYYLHLHGSPLFINQHENVLKLSRSQLTLDIDEPSEHIVLTHIKRKPSVIAASNVLSTYWDYLQFALFESEEIILFGYSGLDIHLNLLIRPYLTSKPLRVIEWSGAGEQNAREIYWKNQLRREVTVIRLDNITDFIDW
;
A
#
# COMPACT_ATOMS: atom_id res chain seq x y z
N MET A 1 -7.97 8.14 -16.03
CA MET A 1 -8.40 7.45 -14.79
C MET A 1 -9.54 8.16 -14.06
N ASP A 2 -9.58 9.49 -13.92
CA ASP A 2 -10.71 10.14 -13.21
C ASP A 2 -12.07 9.91 -13.89
N THR A 3 -12.17 10.12 -15.21
CA THR A 3 -13.38 9.85 -16.00
C THR A 3 -13.83 8.40 -15.92
N LEU A 4 -12.87 7.46 -15.92
CA LEU A 4 -13.15 6.02 -15.78
C LEU A 4 -13.78 5.71 -14.42
N HIS A 5 -13.23 6.27 -13.34
CA HIS A 5 -13.80 6.10 -12.00
C HIS A 5 -15.20 6.73 -11.89
N GLN A 6 -15.40 7.93 -12.45
CA GLN A 6 -16.73 8.55 -12.50
C GLN A 6 -17.74 7.66 -13.21
N ALA A 7 -17.39 7.12 -14.38
CA ALA A 7 -18.24 6.19 -15.13
C ALA A 7 -18.58 4.95 -14.29
N VAL A 8 -17.59 4.32 -13.65
CA VAL A 8 -17.82 3.17 -12.74
C VAL A 8 -18.79 3.53 -11.61
N THR A 9 -18.58 4.67 -10.94
CA THR A 9 -19.44 5.12 -9.83
C THR A 9 -20.88 5.37 -10.30
N TYR A 10 -21.07 6.03 -11.43
CA TYR A 10 -22.40 6.26 -11.97
C TYR A 10 -23.08 4.96 -12.43
N CYS A 11 -22.35 4.02 -13.03
CA CYS A 11 -22.90 2.71 -13.35
C CYS A 11 -23.31 1.95 -12.07
N LYS A 12 -22.48 1.94 -11.01
CA LYS A 12 -22.85 1.33 -9.72
C LYS A 12 -24.10 1.98 -9.12
N ALA A 13 -24.18 3.32 -9.12
CA ALA A 13 -25.32 4.06 -8.59
C ALA A 13 -26.61 3.81 -9.39
N LEU A 14 -26.55 3.87 -10.72
CA LEU A 14 -27.71 3.63 -11.59
C LEU A 14 -28.22 2.18 -11.51
N ALA A 15 -27.32 1.22 -11.28
CA ALA A 15 -27.71 -0.18 -11.04
C ALA A 15 -28.52 -0.34 -9.74
N GLN A 16 -28.34 0.54 -8.75
CA GLN A 16 -29.06 0.52 -7.47
C GLN A 16 -30.40 1.28 -7.50
N ILE A 17 -30.65 2.10 -8.52
CA ILE A 17 -31.85 2.97 -8.62
C ILE A 17 -33.06 2.24 -9.26
N GLY A 18 -32.94 0.94 -9.53
CA GLY A 18 -34.03 0.11 -10.07
C GLY A 18 -34.70 -0.80 -9.02
N GLU A 19 -36.01 -1.00 -9.13
CA GLU A 19 -36.72 -2.06 -8.40
C GLU A 19 -36.87 -3.31 -9.28
N GLY A 20 -36.42 -4.47 -8.79
CA GLY A 20 -36.55 -5.75 -9.49
C GLY A 20 -35.67 -5.86 -10.74
N ASN A 21 -36.24 -6.36 -11.85
CA ASN A 21 -35.54 -6.56 -13.13
C ASN A 21 -35.47 -5.29 -14.01
N VAL A 22 -35.89 -4.12 -13.51
CA VAL A 22 -35.90 -2.88 -14.28
C VAL A 22 -34.73 -2.00 -13.86
N HIS A 23 -33.72 -1.90 -14.72
CA HIS A 23 -32.56 -1.03 -14.51
C HIS A 23 -32.32 -0.09 -15.70
N TRP A 24 -31.65 1.03 -15.42
CA TRP A 24 -31.39 2.11 -16.39
C TRP A 24 -30.19 1.88 -17.32
N LEU A 25 -29.48 0.77 -17.12
CA LEU A 25 -28.23 0.45 -17.82
C LEU A 25 -28.43 -0.62 -18.88
N THR A 26 -27.61 -0.59 -19.93
CA THR A 26 -27.41 -1.74 -20.81
C THR A 26 -26.65 -2.85 -20.08
N GLU A 27 -26.59 -4.04 -20.66
CA GLU A 27 -25.76 -5.14 -20.14
C GLU A 27 -24.28 -4.71 -20.02
N ASP A 28 -23.74 -4.01 -21.02
CA ASP A 28 -22.40 -3.43 -20.96
C ASP A 28 -22.24 -2.44 -19.80
N GLY A 29 -23.25 -1.59 -19.56
CA GLY A 29 -23.25 -0.64 -18.45
C GLY A 29 -23.28 -1.31 -17.09
N LEU A 30 -24.02 -2.42 -16.94
CA LEU A 30 -24.04 -3.24 -15.72
C LEU A 30 -22.69 -3.93 -15.48
N ASN A 31 -22.06 -4.43 -16.55
CA ASN A 31 -20.80 -5.16 -16.47
C ASN A 31 -19.58 -4.23 -16.34
N PHE A 32 -19.71 -2.95 -16.72
CA PHE A 32 -18.60 -1.99 -16.76
C PHE A 32 -17.81 -1.87 -15.45
N PRO A 33 -18.44 -1.78 -14.25
CA PRO A 33 -17.72 -1.80 -12.99
C PRO A 33 -16.86 -3.06 -12.79
N LYS A 34 -17.42 -4.24 -13.09
CA LYS A 34 -16.73 -5.53 -12.94
C LYS A 34 -15.55 -5.65 -13.90
N ILE A 35 -15.74 -5.28 -15.17
CA ILE A 35 -14.67 -5.30 -16.18
C ILE A 35 -13.54 -4.36 -15.77
N THR A 36 -13.88 -3.16 -15.30
CA THR A 36 -12.87 -2.18 -14.87
C THR A 36 -12.07 -2.68 -13.66
N ALA A 37 -12.75 -3.26 -12.66
CA ALA A 37 -12.09 -3.85 -11.48
C ALA A 37 -11.18 -5.03 -11.86
N THR A 38 -11.60 -5.86 -12.81
CA THR A 38 -10.81 -6.97 -13.33
C THR A 38 -9.57 -6.46 -14.07
N TYR A 39 -9.72 -5.43 -14.91
CA TYR A 39 -8.58 -4.80 -15.59
C TYR A 39 -7.56 -4.24 -14.59
N ILE A 40 -8.03 -3.54 -13.55
CA ILE A 40 -7.18 -3.01 -12.48
C ILE A 40 -6.42 -4.13 -11.78
N HIS A 41 -7.10 -5.23 -11.43
CA HIS A 41 -6.46 -6.40 -10.81
C HIS A 41 -5.40 -7.02 -11.72
N LYS A 42 -5.66 -7.16 -13.02
CA LYS A 42 -4.65 -7.68 -13.97
C LYS A 42 -3.43 -6.78 -14.10
N VAL A 43 -3.62 -5.46 -14.14
CA VAL A 43 -2.51 -4.51 -14.16
C VAL A 43 -1.68 -4.64 -12.88
N ALA A 44 -2.33 -4.67 -11.71
CA ALA A 44 -1.64 -4.86 -10.44
C ALA A 44 -0.91 -6.22 -10.38
N THR A 45 -1.53 -7.29 -10.86
CA THR A 45 -0.92 -8.63 -10.95
C THR A 45 0.30 -8.63 -11.85
N ARG A 46 0.26 -7.92 -12.99
CA ARG A 46 1.43 -7.74 -13.85
C ARG A 46 2.57 -7.02 -13.14
N LEU A 47 2.28 -5.95 -12.39
CA LEU A 47 3.27 -5.23 -11.59
C LEU A 47 3.82 -6.10 -10.46
N HIS A 48 2.96 -6.89 -9.82
CA HIS A 48 3.33 -7.84 -8.77
C HIS A 48 4.29 -8.92 -9.25
N ASN A 49 4.02 -9.46 -10.45
CA ASN A 49 4.83 -10.50 -11.07
C ASN A 49 6.11 -9.99 -11.74
N TYR A 50 6.60 -8.80 -11.34
CA TYR A 50 7.95 -8.36 -11.68
C TYR A 50 8.98 -9.45 -11.35
N ASP A 51 9.91 -9.67 -12.28
CA ASP A 51 10.75 -10.86 -12.35
C ASP A 51 12.10 -10.69 -11.65
N LYS A 52 12.47 -9.47 -11.26
CA LYS A 52 13.71 -9.22 -10.53
C LYS A 52 13.51 -9.32 -9.03
N GLY A 53 14.62 -9.54 -8.31
CA GLY A 53 14.70 -9.48 -6.86
C GLY A 53 15.34 -8.18 -6.37
N LEU A 54 15.35 -7.99 -5.06
CA LEU A 54 16.13 -6.94 -4.41
C LEU A 54 17.62 -7.29 -4.48
N PRO A 55 18.52 -6.30 -4.56
CA PRO A 55 19.95 -6.54 -4.39
C PRO A 55 20.24 -7.10 -2.99
N GLN A 56 20.98 -8.22 -2.91
CA GLN A 56 21.19 -8.94 -1.64
C GLN A 56 21.72 -8.05 -0.51
N ARG A 57 22.62 -7.11 -0.81
CA ARG A 57 23.20 -6.22 0.20
C ARG A 57 22.14 -5.29 0.82
N PHE A 58 21.27 -4.72 -0.02
CA PHE A 58 20.14 -3.90 0.41
C PHE A 58 19.17 -4.70 1.26
N GLU A 59 18.81 -5.87 0.74
CA GLU A 59 17.87 -6.79 1.36
C GLU A 59 18.33 -7.19 2.76
N ASN A 60 19.58 -7.66 2.89
CA ASN A 60 20.12 -8.09 4.18
C ASN A 60 20.10 -6.96 5.21
N ALA A 61 20.53 -5.74 4.82
CA ALA A 61 20.55 -4.59 5.71
C ALA A 61 19.14 -4.22 6.20
N LEU A 62 18.14 -4.21 5.30
CA LEU A 62 16.76 -3.91 5.66
C LEU A 62 16.15 -5.00 6.55
N VAL A 63 16.37 -6.28 6.21
CA VAL A 63 15.87 -7.42 6.99
C VAL A 63 16.45 -7.41 8.40
N GLU A 64 17.76 -7.20 8.54
CA GLU A 64 18.44 -7.12 9.84
C GLU A 64 17.89 -5.96 10.68
N PHE A 65 17.75 -4.78 10.08
CA PHE A 65 17.15 -3.62 10.74
C PHE A 65 15.75 -3.94 11.26
N VAL A 66 14.85 -4.45 10.40
CA VAL A 66 13.47 -4.77 10.78
C VAL A 66 13.40 -5.84 11.88
N LYS A 67 14.23 -6.88 11.82
CA LYS A 67 14.31 -7.91 12.87
C LYS A 67 14.71 -7.34 14.23
N ASN A 68 15.66 -6.40 14.22
CA ASN A 68 16.19 -5.82 15.46
C ASN A 68 15.24 -4.78 16.06
N THR A 69 14.59 -3.96 15.23
CA THR A 69 13.81 -2.81 15.71
C THR A 69 12.31 -3.06 15.76
N HIS A 70 11.80 -4.07 15.03
CA HIS A 70 10.36 -4.24 14.76
C HIS A 70 9.73 -2.99 14.11
N SER A 71 10.52 -2.25 13.32
CA SER A 71 10.08 -1.03 12.63
C SER A 71 8.85 -1.30 11.76
N HIS A 72 7.88 -0.39 11.81
CA HIS A 72 6.73 -0.43 10.92
C HIS A 72 7.14 -0.17 9.47
N ILE A 73 6.54 -0.91 8.54
CA ILE A 73 6.76 -0.75 7.09
C ILE A 73 5.41 -0.46 6.42
N ALA A 74 5.30 0.69 5.78
CA ALA A 74 4.14 1.05 4.98
C ALA A 74 4.56 1.25 3.53
N THR A 75 3.89 0.58 2.60
CA THR A 75 4.23 0.60 1.18
C THR A 75 3.06 1.05 0.32
N LEU A 76 3.39 1.81 -0.73
CA LEU A 76 2.48 2.19 -1.82
C LEU A 76 2.70 1.30 -3.05
N ASN A 77 3.66 0.38 -3.01
CA ASN A 77 4.04 -0.46 -4.13
C ASN A 77 3.09 -1.64 -4.29
N TYR A 78 2.90 -2.05 -5.55
CA TYR A 78 2.13 -3.24 -5.92
C TYR A 78 3.02 -4.46 -6.17
N ASP A 79 4.31 -4.22 -6.40
CA ASP A 79 5.30 -5.27 -6.63
C ASP A 79 5.48 -6.17 -5.40
N LYS A 80 6.11 -7.32 -5.62
CA LYS A 80 6.36 -8.32 -4.57
C LYS A 80 7.72 -8.19 -3.91
N LEU A 81 8.54 -7.18 -4.22
CA LEU A 81 9.97 -7.17 -3.87
C LEU A 81 10.19 -7.24 -2.35
N LEU A 82 9.63 -6.28 -1.61
CA LEU A 82 9.72 -6.27 -0.14
C LEU A 82 8.97 -7.45 0.48
N TYR A 83 7.80 -7.76 -0.05
CA TYR A 83 6.94 -8.80 0.52
C TYR A 83 7.58 -10.19 0.41
N ASN A 84 8.13 -10.54 -0.75
CA ASN A 84 8.86 -11.79 -0.94
C ASN A 84 10.08 -11.87 -0.03
N SER A 85 10.89 -10.81 -0.01
CA SER A 85 12.06 -10.75 0.85
C SER A 85 11.69 -11.03 2.31
N PHE A 86 10.65 -10.39 2.82
CA PHE A 86 10.21 -10.57 4.20
C PHE A 86 9.63 -11.96 4.48
N ILE A 87 8.91 -12.57 3.53
CA ILE A 87 8.50 -13.98 3.67
C ILE A 87 9.73 -14.89 3.72
N ASP A 88 10.63 -14.75 2.76
CA ASP A 88 11.76 -15.66 2.57
C ASP A 88 12.81 -15.52 3.68
N ASN A 89 12.73 -14.45 4.49
CA ASN A 89 13.57 -14.19 5.67
C ASN A 89 12.82 -14.33 7.02
N ASP A 90 11.66 -15.00 7.06
CA ASP A 90 10.88 -15.27 8.28
C ASP A 90 10.49 -14.00 9.09
N ILE A 91 10.31 -12.87 8.42
CA ILE A 91 9.79 -11.63 9.04
C ILE A 91 8.30 -11.79 9.38
N PHE A 92 7.57 -12.47 8.50
CA PHE A 92 6.16 -12.80 8.71
C PHE A 92 6.03 -14.18 9.33
N ASN A 93 5.37 -14.28 10.48
CA ASN A 93 5.03 -15.55 11.12
C ASN A 93 3.64 -15.46 11.78
N GLY A 94 2.64 -15.09 10.98
CA GLY A 94 1.30 -14.80 11.47
C GLY A 94 1.33 -13.71 12.55
N TYR A 95 0.54 -13.89 13.61
CA TYR A 95 0.41 -12.92 14.70
C TYR A 95 1.59 -12.89 15.68
N ASP A 96 2.55 -13.81 15.53
CA ASP A 96 3.76 -13.90 16.35
C ASP A 96 5.03 -13.51 15.56
N GLY A 97 4.88 -12.97 14.35
CA GLY A 97 5.97 -12.49 13.51
C GLY A 97 6.58 -11.16 13.96
N VAL A 98 7.68 -10.78 13.32
CA VAL A 98 8.30 -9.45 13.49
C VAL A 98 7.37 -8.37 12.92
N LEU A 99 6.77 -8.65 11.77
CA LEU A 99 5.74 -7.81 11.17
C LEU A 99 4.41 -8.56 11.04
N VAL A 100 3.31 -7.82 11.21
CA VAL A 100 1.94 -8.31 11.04
C VAL A 100 1.17 -7.38 10.11
N ASP A 101 0.36 -7.96 9.21
CA ASP A 101 -0.49 -7.26 8.26
C ASP A 101 -1.99 -7.52 8.48
N GLY A 102 -2.35 -8.26 9.53
CA GLY A 102 -3.75 -8.56 9.87
C GLY A 102 -4.41 -9.60 8.96
N MET A 103 -3.67 -10.21 8.03
CA MET A 103 -4.17 -11.28 7.17
C MET A 103 -3.96 -12.64 7.86
N LEU A 104 -5.06 -13.25 8.30
CA LEU A 104 -5.08 -14.59 8.88
C LEU A 104 -5.44 -15.63 7.81
N SER A 105 -5.27 -16.92 8.13
CA SER A 105 -5.61 -18.03 7.23
C SER A 105 -7.09 -18.06 6.83
N HIS A 106 -7.97 -17.54 7.67
CA HIS A 106 -9.41 -17.42 7.42
C HIS A 106 -9.83 -16.01 6.94
N GLY A 107 -8.86 -15.13 6.65
CA GLY A 107 -9.10 -13.80 6.12
C GLY A 107 -8.62 -12.65 7.01
N PHE A 108 -8.88 -11.44 6.53
CA PHE A 108 -8.48 -10.20 7.19
C PHE A 108 -9.21 -10.00 8.52
N SER A 109 -8.47 -9.59 9.55
CA SER A 109 -9.04 -9.17 10.82
C SER A 109 -8.28 -7.97 11.38
N SER A 110 -8.96 -6.86 11.60
CA SER A 110 -8.38 -5.69 12.28
C SER A 110 -7.95 -6.01 13.72
N ALA A 111 -8.63 -6.95 14.39
CA ALA A 111 -8.26 -7.41 15.73
C ALA A 111 -6.92 -8.15 15.76
N ALA A 112 -6.45 -8.67 14.61
CA ALA A 112 -5.13 -9.27 14.47
C ALA A 112 -4.00 -8.23 14.33
N LEU A 113 -4.33 -6.94 14.19
CA LEU A 113 -3.35 -5.86 14.25
C LEU A 113 -3.20 -5.29 15.67
N GLU A 114 -4.16 -5.53 16.57
CA GLU A 114 -4.04 -5.13 17.97
C GLU A 114 -2.93 -5.93 18.63
N ARG A 115 -2.03 -5.34 19.42
CA ARG A 115 -1.01 -6.09 20.16
C ARG A 115 -1.56 -6.58 21.51
N LYS A 116 -2.09 -7.80 21.54
CA LYS A 116 -2.56 -8.46 22.77
C LYS A 116 -1.47 -9.33 23.38
N TYR A 117 -1.52 -9.54 24.69
CA TYR A 117 -0.64 -10.46 25.43
C TYR A 117 0.85 -10.08 25.33
N ASN A 118 1.17 -8.78 25.44
CA ASN A 118 2.54 -8.25 25.40
C ASN A 118 3.31 -8.53 24.11
N ARG A 119 2.62 -8.79 23.00
CA ARG A 119 3.25 -8.91 21.67
C ARG A 119 3.90 -7.59 21.25
N ARG A 120 5.03 -7.69 20.54
CA ARG A 120 5.87 -6.55 20.13
C ARG A 120 6.22 -6.58 18.64
N PHE A 121 5.22 -6.69 17.78
CA PHE A 121 5.44 -6.68 16.32
C PHE A 121 5.30 -5.27 15.71
N GLY A 122 5.94 -5.04 14.56
CA GLY A 122 5.66 -3.90 13.69
C GLY A 122 4.50 -4.17 12.74
N TYR A 123 4.01 -3.13 12.07
CA TYR A 123 2.94 -3.27 11.07
C TYR A 123 3.53 -3.35 9.66
N TYR A 124 3.00 -4.22 8.81
CA TYR A 124 3.25 -4.20 7.37
C TYR A 124 1.98 -3.78 6.63
N LEU A 125 1.97 -2.55 6.11
CA LEU A 125 0.76 -1.89 5.61
C LEU A 125 0.86 -1.67 4.10
N HIS A 126 0.05 -2.39 3.31
CA HIS A 126 -0.13 -2.12 1.88
C HIS A 126 -1.14 -0.99 1.68
N LEU A 127 -0.71 0.26 1.82
CA LEU A 127 -1.59 1.42 1.82
C LEU A 127 -2.37 1.62 0.50
N HIS A 128 -1.80 1.19 -0.63
CA HIS A 128 -2.49 1.15 -1.92
C HIS A 128 -3.03 -0.24 -2.28
N GLY A 129 -2.95 -1.18 -1.35
CA GLY A 129 -3.45 -2.53 -1.52
C GLY A 129 -2.51 -3.46 -2.26
N SER A 130 -3.03 -4.65 -2.57
CA SER A 130 -2.27 -5.73 -3.18
C SER A 130 -3.18 -6.58 -4.07
N PRO A 131 -2.70 -7.05 -5.23
CA PRO A 131 -3.45 -8.01 -6.05
C PRO A 131 -3.64 -9.37 -5.37
N LEU A 132 -2.92 -9.63 -4.26
CA LEU A 132 -3.13 -10.81 -3.43
C LEU A 132 -4.43 -10.74 -2.62
N PHE A 133 -5.03 -9.56 -2.45
CA PHE A 133 -6.27 -9.40 -1.67
C PHE A 133 -7.49 -9.61 -2.57
N ILE A 134 -8.25 -10.66 -2.27
CA ILE A 134 -9.47 -11.01 -3.00
C ILE A 134 -10.65 -11.13 -2.05
N ASN A 135 -11.83 -10.81 -2.55
CA ASN A 135 -13.08 -11.05 -1.83
C ASN A 135 -13.47 -12.52 -1.96
N GLN A 136 -13.74 -13.18 -0.84
CA GLN A 136 -14.41 -14.47 -0.81
C GLN A 136 -15.60 -14.37 0.15
N HIS A 137 -16.80 -14.30 -0.43
CA HIS A 137 -18.04 -13.96 0.30
C HIS A 137 -17.88 -12.62 1.04
N GLU A 138 -18.04 -12.62 2.37
CA GLU A 138 -17.93 -11.43 3.22
C GLU A 138 -16.50 -11.21 3.76
N ASN A 139 -15.57 -12.14 3.47
CA ASN A 139 -14.20 -12.08 3.95
C ASN A 139 -13.23 -11.64 2.86
N VAL A 140 -12.14 -10.99 3.26
CA VAL A 140 -11.01 -10.70 2.37
C VAL A 140 -9.92 -11.71 2.65
N LEU A 141 -9.56 -12.51 1.65
CA LEU A 141 -8.47 -13.47 1.74
C LEU A 141 -7.20 -12.93 1.08
N LYS A 142 -6.06 -13.40 1.58
CA LYS A 142 -4.75 -13.19 0.96
C LYS A 142 -4.33 -14.44 0.20
N LEU A 143 -4.25 -14.33 -1.12
CA LEU A 143 -3.71 -15.37 -1.98
C LEU A 143 -2.24 -15.63 -1.68
N SER A 144 -1.83 -16.89 -1.80
CA SER A 144 -0.41 -17.24 -1.87
C SER A 144 0.19 -16.82 -3.21
N ARG A 145 1.52 -16.68 -3.24
CA ARG A 145 2.29 -16.29 -4.43
C ARG A 145 1.99 -17.16 -5.65
N SER A 146 1.83 -18.47 -5.44
CA SER A 146 1.55 -19.45 -6.50
C SER A 146 0.12 -19.37 -7.04
N GLN A 147 -0.81 -18.76 -6.31
CA GLN A 147 -2.21 -18.64 -6.72
C GLN A 147 -2.47 -17.40 -7.59
N LEU A 148 -1.56 -16.43 -7.60
CA LEU A 148 -1.75 -15.20 -8.36
C LEU A 148 -1.31 -15.38 -9.82
N THR A 149 -2.28 -15.49 -10.72
CA THR A 149 -2.05 -15.64 -12.17
C THR A 149 -2.83 -14.58 -12.97
N LEU A 150 -2.40 -14.31 -14.21
CA LEU A 150 -3.09 -13.38 -15.11
C LEU A 150 -4.34 -13.97 -15.77
N ASP A 151 -4.50 -15.30 -15.66
CA ASP A 151 -5.60 -16.06 -16.26
C ASP A 151 -6.87 -16.01 -15.40
N ILE A 152 -6.74 -15.49 -14.18
CA ILE A 152 -7.84 -15.35 -13.22
C ILE A 152 -8.50 -13.97 -13.42
N ASP A 153 -9.81 -13.97 -13.70
CA ASP A 153 -10.64 -12.77 -13.86
C ASP A 153 -11.32 -12.38 -12.53
N GLU A 154 -10.51 -11.96 -11.55
CA GLU A 154 -11.01 -11.53 -10.24
C GLU A 154 -11.17 -10.01 -10.19
N PRO A 155 -12.39 -9.49 -9.95
CA PRO A 155 -12.57 -8.06 -9.70
C PRO A 155 -12.00 -7.72 -8.31
N SER A 156 -11.07 -6.78 -8.25
CA SER A 156 -10.52 -6.33 -6.96
C SER A 156 -11.07 -4.98 -6.54
N GLU A 157 -11.47 -4.91 -5.26
CA GLU A 157 -11.87 -3.68 -4.58
C GLU A 157 -10.79 -3.18 -3.60
N HIS A 158 -9.67 -3.90 -3.49
CA HIS A 158 -8.62 -3.65 -2.50
C HIS A 158 -7.32 -3.15 -3.14
N ILE A 159 -7.42 -2.39 -4.23
CA ILE A 159 -6.27 -1.86 -4.98
C ILE A 159 -6.53 -0.41 -5.38
N VAL A 160 -5.55 0.47 -5.10
CA VAL A 160 -5.63 1.91 -5.35
C VAL A 160 -4.89 2.31 -6.63
N LEU A 161 -5.24 1.72 -7.77
CA LEU A 161 -4.74 2.13 -9.09
C LEU A 161 -5.68 3.16 -9.73
N THR A 162 -5.77 4.36 -9.15
CA THR A 162 -6.67 5.41 -9.65
C THR A 162 -6.05 6.80 -9.58
N HIS A 163 -6.76 7.78 -10.17
CA HIS A 163 -6.37 9.18 -10.14
C HIS A 163 -6.38 9.74 -8.70
N ILE A 164 -5.47 10.67 -8.39
CA ILE A 164 -5.23 11.19 -7.03
C ILE A 164 -6.50 11.67 -6.32
N LYS A 165 -7.42 12.33 -7.05
CA LYS A 165 -8.69 12.87 -6.51
C LYS A 165 -9.65 11.80 -5.99
N ARG A 166 -9.46 10.53 -6.38
CA ARG A 166 -10.36 9.40 -6.06
C ARG A 166 -9.74 8.39 -5.10
N LYS A 167 -8.47 8.59 -4.70
CA LYS A 167 -7.81 7.71 -3.73
C LYS A 167 -8.60 7.61 -2.42
N PRO A 168 -9.10 8.71 -1.82
CA PRO A 168 -9.83 8.61 -0.55
C PRO A 168 -11.10 7.75 -0.65
N SER A 169 -11.87 7.87 -1.75
CA SER A 169 -13.09 7.08 -1.92
C SER A 169 -12.80 5.59 -2.15
N VAL A 170 -11.73 5.24 -2.87
CA VAL A 170 -11.32 3.84 -3.05
C VAL A 170 -10.79 3.24 -1.74
N ILE A 171 -10.00 4.00 -0.98
CA ILE A 171 -9.52 3.58 0.34
C ILE A 171 -10.70 3.32 1.28
N ALA A 172 -11.65 4.25 1.36
CA ALA A 172 -12.82 4.14 2.23
C ALA A 172 -13.76 3.00 1.85
N ALA A 173 -13.80 2.60 0.59
CA ALA A 173 -14.62 1.48 0.12
C ALA A 173 -14.06 0.10 0.51
N SER A 174 -12.80 0.02 0.94
CA SER A 174 -12.13 -1.24 1.29
C SER A 174 -11.80 -1.27 2.79
N ASN A 175 -12.45 -2.19 3.52
CA ASN A 175 -12.21 -2.36 4.96
C ASN A 175 -10.73 -2.62 5.30
N VAL A 176 -10.01 -3.36 4.44
CA VAL A 176 -8.57 -3.60 4.61
C VAL A 176 -7.79 -2.29 4.50
N LEU A 177 -8.06 -1.51 3.45
CA LEU A 177 -7.31 -0.29 3.18
C LEU A 177 -7.61 0.76 4.24
N SER A 178 -8.88 1.02 4.56
CA SER A 178 -9.25 1.96 5.61
C SER A 178 -8.56 1.60 6.94
N THR A 179 -8.57 0.32 7.31
CA THR A 179 -7.87 -0.16 8.52
C THR A 179 -6.38 0.10 8.44
N TYR A 180 -5.70 -0.16 7.30
CA TYR A 180 -4.27 0.14 7.18
C TYR A 180 -3.95 1.62 7.30
N TRP A 181 -4.79 2.50 6.76
CA TRP A 181 -4.61 3.94 6.91
C TRP A 181 -4.84 4.42 8.34
N ASP A 182 -5.75 3.78 9.10
CA ASP A 182 -5.91 4.02 10.53
C ASP A 182 -4.69 3.53 11.32
N TYR A 183 -4.21 2.32 11.03
CA TYR A 183 -3.01 1.74 11.64
C TYR A 183 -1.71 2.47 11.31
N LEU A 184 -1.65 3.18 10.18
CA LEU A 184 -0.55 4.08 9.87
C LEU A 184 -0.44 5.23 10.87
N GLN A 185 -1.55 5.75 11.39
CA GLN A 185 -1.53 6.81 12.41
C GLN A 185 -0.92 6.31 13.72
N PHE A 186 -1.23 5.06 14.10
CA PHE A 186 -0.60 4.40 15.25
C PHE A 186 0.89 4.18 15.01
N ALA A 187 1.27 3.66 13.83
CA ALA A 187 2.67 3.48 13.45
C ALA A 187 3.46 4.79 13.57
N LEU A 188 2.94 5.88 12.99
CA LEU A 188 3.59 7.19 13.03
C LEU A 188 3.68 7.74 14.45
N PHE A 189 2.66 7.52 15.27
CA PHE A 189 2.68 7.93 16.67
C PHE A 189 3.76 7.21 17.47
N GLU A 190 3.92 5.90 17.25
CA GLU A 190 4.86 5.03 17.97
C GLU A 190 6.31 5.15 17.47
N SER A 191 6.53 5.45 16.19
CA SER A 191 7.87 5.48 15.60
C SER A 191 8.80 6.53 16.19
N GLU A 192 10.07 6.21 16.39
CA GLU A 192 11.08 7.18 16.83
C GLU A 192 11.56 8.08 15.68
N GLU A 193 11.62 7.54 14.46
CA GLU A 193 12.01 8.23 13.23
C GLU A 193 11.06 7.86 12.08
N ILE A 194 10.91 8.77 11.11
CA ILE A 194 10.17 8.53 9.87
C ILE A 194 11.15 8.52 8.69
N ILE A 195 11.15 7.44 7.90
CA ILE A 195 11.98 7.30 6.70
C ILE A 195 11.08 7.23 5.48
N LEU A 196 11.24 8.16 4.54
CA LEU A 196 10.59 8.13 3.22
C LEU A 196 11.59 7.61 2.19
N PHE A 197 11.39 6.38 1.72
CA PHE A 197 12.32 5.70 0.83
C PHE A 197 11.73 5.51 -0.57
N GLY A 198 12.41 6.01 -1.60
CA GLY A 198 11.98 5.87 -3.01
C GLY A 198 10.62 6.51 -3.34
N TYR A 199 10.09 7.30 -2.42
CA TYR A 199 8.78 7.93 -2.51
C TYR A 199 8.90 9.29 -3.19
N SER A 200 8.07 9.57 -4.20
CA SER A 200 8.15 10.80 -5.00
C SER A 200 7.56 12.05 -4.34
N GLY A 201 6.80 11.89 -3.26
CA GLY A 201 6.06 12.98 -2.62
C GLY A 201 4.71 13.32 -3.29
N LEU A 202 4.27 12.55 -4.29
CA LEU A 202 3.05 12.85 -5.04
C LEU A 202 1.75 12.39 -4.37
N ASP A 203 1.81 11.60 -3.30
CA ASP A 203 0.62 11.21 -2.55
C ASP A 203 0.27 12.27 -1.50
N ILE A 204 -0.59 13.21 -1.89
CA ILE A 204 -1.04 14.31 -1.02
C ILE A 204 -1.67 13.78 0.27
N HIS A 205 -2.39 12.65 0.21
CA HIS A 205 -3.05 12.09 1.38
C HIS A 205 -2.03 11.60 2.41
N LEU A 206 -1.01 10.86 1.96
CA LEU A 206 0.10 10.43 2.81
C LEU A 206 0.86 11.63 3.39
N ASN A 207 1.17 12.63 2.56
CA ASN A 207 1.89 13.83 3.01
C ASN A 207 1.12 14.57 4.11
N LEU A 208 -0.20 14.72 3.95
CA LEU A 208 -1.05 15.36 4.96
C LEU A 208 -1.08 14.59 6.28
N LEU A 209 -1.12 13.26 6.21
CA LEU A 209 -1.17 12.38 7.38
C LEU A 209 0.16 12.40 8.16
N ILE A 210 1.30 12.45 7.47
CA ILE A 210 2.63 12.44 8.12
C ILE A 210 2.96 13.78 8.80
N ARG A 211 2.53 14.91 8.22
CA ARG A 211 2.90 16.27 8.67
C ARG A 211 2.81 16.52 10.18
N PRO A 212 1.72 16.17 10.90
CA PRO A 212 1.60 16.45 12.33
C PRO A 212 2.73 15.82 13.16
N TYR A 213 3.19 14.63 12.76
CA TYR A 213 4.22 13.87 13.46
C TYR A 213 5.64 14.41 13.23
N LEU A 214 5.83 15.18 12.16
CA LEU A 214 7.11 15.80 11.84
C LEU A 214 7.45 16.98 12.74
N THR A 215 6.63 17.34 13.73
CA THR A 215 7.00 18.39 14.70
C THR A 215 7.97 17.86 15.76
N SER A 216 7.89 16.57 16.09
CA SER A 216 8.65 15.95 17.19
C SER A 216 9.57 14.81 16.76
N LYS A 217 9.44 14.30 15.53
CA LYS A 217 10.20 13.14 15.05
C LYS A 217 11.22 13.53 13.98
N PRO A 218 12.44 12.96 13.99
CA PRO A 218 13.36 13.02 12.87
C PRO A 218 12.73 12.49 11.58
N LEU A 219 13.17 13.05 10.44
CA LEU A 219 12.73 12.65 9.11
C LEU A 219 13.96 12.47 8.22
N ARG A 220 14.04 11.31 7.56
CA ARG A 220 15.00 11.05 6.48
C ARG A 220 14.23 10.81 5.18
N VAL A 221 14.67 11.44 4.11
CA VAL A 221 14.14 11.21 2.77
C VAL A 221 15.26 10.67 1.89
N ILE A 222 15.08 9.45 1.39
CA ILE A 222 16.01 8.76 0.51
C ILE A 222 15.37 8.69 -0.87
N GLU A 223 15.98 9.38 -1.84
CA GLU A 223 15.43 9.56 -3.18
C GLU A 223 16.47 9.26 -4.27
N TRP A 224 15.99 8.88 -5.45
CA TRP A 224 16.83 8.73 -6.63
C TRP A 224 17.39 10.08 -7.09
N SER A 225 18.69 10.14 -7.36
CA SER A 225 19.36 11.37 -7.83
C SER A 225 18.75 11.91 -9.13
N GLY A 226 18.22 11.05 -10.00
CA GLY A 226 17.55 11.49 -11.23
C GLY A 226 16.23 12.26 -11.03
N ALA A 227 15.70 12.38 -9.80
CA ALA A 227 14.47 13.14 -9.52
C ALA A 227 14.61 14.67 -9.69
N GLY A 228 15.84 15.20 -9.73
CA GLY A 228 16.15 16.62 -9.90
C GLY A 228 17.19 17.13 -8.91
N GLU A 229 17.67 18.37 -9.09
CA GLU A 229 18.76 18.97 -8.30
C GLU A 229 18.49 19.07 -6.79
N GLN A 230 19.55 18.99 -5.97
CA GLN A 230 19.47 18.93 -4.49
C GLN A 230 18.56 20.02 -3.91
N ASN A 231 18.90 21.28 -4.16
CA ASN A 231 18.16 22.43 -3.62
C ASN A 231 16.70 22.43 -4.10
N ALA A 232 16.44 22.02 -5.35
CA ALA A 232 15.09 21.96 -5.89
C ALA A 232 14.26 20.86 -5.22
N ARG A 233 14.86 19.70 -4.93
CA ARG A 233 14.21 18.60 -4.21
C ARG A 233 13.95 18.95 -2.74
N GLU A 234 14.90 19.58 -2.05
CA GLU A 234 14.70 20.04 -0.67
C GLU A 234 13.59 21.10 -0.58
N ILE A 235 13.55 22.06 -1.50
CA ILE A 235 12.44 23.04 -1.59
C ILE A 235 11.10 22.32 -1.87
N TYR A 236 11.11 21.33 -2.77
CA TYR A 236 9.92 20.53 -3.06
C TYR A 236 9.41 19.80 -1.81
N TRP A 237 10.29 19.10 -1.08
CA TRP A 237 9.94 18.39 0.13
C TRP A 237 9.51 19.32 1.25
N LYS A 238 10.16 20.48 1.39
CA LYS A 238 9.72 21.54 2.29
C LYS A 238 8.31 22.01 2.01
N ASN A 239 7.94 22.15 0.74
CA ASN A 239 6.58 22.50 0.35
C ASN A 239 5.59 21.35 0.62
N GLN A 240 5.98 20.10 0.36
CA GLN A 240 5.13 18.93 0.60
C GLN A 240 4.91 18.62 2.08
N LEU A 241 5.91 18.85 2.93
CA LEU A 241 5.88 18.44 4.35
C LEU A 241 5.84 19.63 5.32
N ARG A 242 5.91 20.86 4.81
CA ARG A 242 5.88 22.11 5.60
C ARG A 242 6.97 22.19 6.67
N ARG A 243 8.12 21.57 6.42
CA ARG A 243 9.29 21.52 7.31
C ARG A 243 10.56 21.46 6.45
N GLU A 244 11.68 21.97 6.95
CA GLU A 244 12.99 21.72 6.32
C GLU A 244 13.31 20.22 6.31
N VAL A 245 13.84 19.74 5.19
CA VAL A 245 14.16 18.33 4.97
C VAL A 245 15.50 18.25 4.27
N THR A 246 16.43 17.50 4.84
CA THR A 246 17.65 17.09 4.12
C THR A 246 17.34 15.81 3.35
N VAL A 247 17.58 15.85 2.04
CA VAL A 247 17.27 14.72 1.15
C VAL A 247 18.57 13.99 0.83
N ILE A 248 18.64 12.70 1.17
CA ILE A 248 19.73 11.80 0.78
C ILE A 248 19.44 11.33 -0.64
N ARG A 249 20.28 11.72 -1.59
CA ARG A 249 20.12 11.40 -3.01
C ARG A 249 21.15 10.37 -3.45
N LEU A 250 20.67 9.28 -4.05
CA LEU A 250 21.50 8.16 -4.51
C LEU A 250 21.24 7.88 -5.99
N ASP A 251 22.28 7.56 -6.75
CA ASP A 251 22.14 7.16 -8.16
C ASP A 251 21.37 5.84 -8.30
N ASN A 252 21.55 4.96 -7.32
CA ASN A 252 20.68 3.82 -7.10
C ASN A 252 20.21 3.80 -5.64
N ILE A 253 18.90 3.93 -5.43
CA ILE A 253 18.32 3.98 -4.08
C ILE A 253 18.56 2.69 -3.30
N THR A 254 18.77 1.55 -3.98
CA THR A 254 19.08 0.28 -3.31
C THR A 254 20.51 0.22 -2.78
N ASP A 255 21.35 1.23 -3.00
CA ASP A 255 22.68 1.28 -2.38
C ASP A 255 22.61 1.76 -0.92
N PHE A 256 21.43 2.22 -0.49
CA PHE A 256 21.15 2.59 0.89
C PHE A 256 21.12 1.36 1.81
N ILE A 257 21.97 1.35 2.82
CA ILE A 257 22.06 0.26 3.82
C ILE A 257 22.02 0.76 5.27
N ASP A 258 21.97 2.08 5.46
CA ASP A 258 22.05 2.76 6.76
C ASP A 258 20.63 3.03 7.29
N TRP A 259 19.89 1.95 7.55
CA TRP A 259 18.49 2.00 7.97
C TRP A 259 18.31 2.56 9.38
#